data_AF-A0A1E4Q610-F1
#
_entry.id   AF-A0A1E4Q610-F1
#
_cell.length_a   1.000
_cell.length_b   1.000
_cell.length_c   1.000
_cell.angle_alpha   90.00
_cell.angle_beta   90.00
_cell.angle_gamma   90.00
#
_symmetry.space_group_name_H-M   'P 1'
#
loop_
_entity.id
_entity.type
_entity.pdbx_description
1 polymer ?
#
loop_
_entity_poly.entity_id
_entity_poly.type
_entity_poly.pdbx_seq_one_letter_code
_entity_poly.pdbx_strand_id
1 'polypeptide(L)'
;MSSAYGQLDEILGVSFGDTVPDESCVLIDLHIRANATFSGREGTRGNVLLHAEVLRQLIAGLPGVVDWMREEGGDRDVLPAAKLPFPGWNAGPKWNPTTGAAIYVCTCFGVRAIAPEFGAAVMVIEANNPLAGPNTYSADYLMGWSALREFQEALPKVLRRLERDATPRRRPH
;
A
#
# COMPACT_ATOMS: atom_id res chain seq x y z
N MET A 1 2.29 -3.15 29.50
CA MET A 1 2.98 -1.96 28.94
C MET A 1 2.35 -1.68 27.59
N SER A 2 1.85 -0.46 27.35
CA SER A 2 1.34 -0.09 26.02
C SER A 2 2.54 0.18 25.13
N SER A 3 2.76 -0.63 24.10
CA SER A 3 3.72 -0.30 23.05
C SER A 3 3.31 1.00 22.35
N ALA A 4 4.29 1.79 21.91
CA ALA A 4 4.06 3.02 21.15
C ALA A 4 3.25 2.79 19.85
N TYR A 5 3.25 1.56 19.33
CA TYR A 5 2.56 1.20 18.10
C TYR A 5 1.10 0.75 18.29
N GLY A 6 0.66 0.50 19.54
CA GLY A 6 -0.66 -0.08 19.81
C GLY A 6 -1.86 0.81 19.43
N GLN A 7 -1.62 2.06 19.05
CA GLN A 7 -2.65 2.98 18.57
C GLN A 7 -2.62 3.19 17.05
N LEU A 8 -1.64 2.63 16.33
CA LEU A 8 -1.54 2.83 14.88
C LEU A 8 -2.71 2.18 14.15
N ASP A 9 -3.15 2.84 13.07
CA ASP A 9 -4.03 2.23 12.09
C ASP A 9 -3.31 1.04 11.42
N GLU A 10 -4.05 0.03 10.99
CA GLU A 10 -3.47 -1.17 10.35
C GLU A 10 -3.79 -1.16 8.85
N ILE A 11 -2.82 -1.55 8.01
CA ILE A 11 -3.06 -1.92 6.61
C ILE A 11 -3.34 -3.41 6.57
N LEU A 12 -4.58 -3.74 6.22
CA LEU A 12 -5.08 -5.10 6.04
C LEU A 12 -4.73 -5.66 4.66
N GLY A 13 -4.48 -4.78 3.68
CA GLY A 13 -4.00 -5.13 2.35
C GLY A 13 -4.04 -3.97 1.37
N VAL A 14 -3.43 -4.15 0.21
CA VAL A 14 -3.34 -3.14 -0.85
C VAL A 14 -3.81 -3.71 -2.18
N SER A 15 -4.91 -3.18 -2.71
CA SER A 15 -5.43 -3.60 -4.02
C SER A 15 -5.01 -2.61 -5.10
N PHE A 16 -4.69 -3.14 -6.28
CA PHE A 16 -4.16 -2.41 -7.42
C PHE A 16 -5.18 -2.40 -8.55
N GLY A 17 -5.57 -1.20 -8.93
CA GLY A 17 -6.66 -0.90 -9.86
C GLY A 17 -6.18 -0.65 -11.28
N ASP A 18 -6.72 0.38 -11.92
CA ASP A 18 -6.31 0.81 -13.25
C ASP A 18 -4.92 1.47 -13.23
N THR A 19 -4.19 1.27 -14.33
CA THR A 19 -2.92 1.95 -14.59
C THR A 19 -3.19 3.29 -15.26
N VAL A 20 -2.39 4.30 -14.95
CA VAL A 20 -2.36 5.61 -15.62
C VAL A 20 -0.98 5.73 -16.27
N PRO A 21 -0.83 5.25 -17.53
CA PRO A 21 0.49 5.06 -18.13
C PRO A 21 1.25 6.37 -18.38
N ASP A 22 0.53 7.44 -18.72
CA ASP A 22 1.12 8.74 -19.04
C ASP A 22 1.87 9.33 -17.83
N GLU A 23 1.42 9.02 -16.61
CA GLU A 23 2.01 9.42 -15.35
C GLU A 23 2.84 8.30 -14.70
N SER A 24 3.04 7.17 -15.39
CA SER A 24 3.73 5.98 -14.86
C SER A 24 3.20 5.55 -13.49
N CYS A 25 1.88 5.59 -13.30
CA CYS A 25 1.23 5.32 -12.02
C CYS A 25 0.25 4.15 -12.09
N VAL A 26 -0.06 3.57 -10.93
CA VAL A 26 -1.19 2.65 -10.73
C VAL A 26 -2.07 3.17 -9.61
N LEU A 27 -3.39 3.13 -9.79
CA LEU A 27 -4.34 3.51 -8.75
C LEU A 27 -4.42 2.40 -7.71
N ILE A 28 -4.37 2.74 -6.43
CA ILE A 28 -4.44 1.79 -5.32
C ILE A 28 -5.55 2.14 -4.34
N ASP A 29 -6.05 1.10 -3.69
CA ASP A 29 -6.92 1.17 -2.53
C ASP A 29 -6.23 0.50 -1.34
N LEU A 30 -6.08 1.24 -0.24
CA LEU A 30 -5.55 0.75 1.02
C LEU A 30 -6.72 0.27 1.88
N HIS A 31 -6.77 -1.02 2.16
CA HIS A 31 -7.73 -1.58 3.10
C HIS A 31 -7.15 -1.40 4.49
N ILE A 32 -7.86 -0.66 5.34
CA ILE A 32 -7.35 -0.27 6.65
C ILE A 32 -8.31 -0.65 7.78
N ARG A 33 -7.74 -0.90 8.96
CA ARG A 33 -8.43 -0.84 10.24
C ARG A 33 -8.01 0.42 10.98
N ALA A 34 -8.94 1.31 11.22
CA ALA A 34 -8.65 2.60 11.81
C ALA A 34 -8.77 2.57 13.35
N ASN A 35 -7.72 2.10 14.01
CA ASN A 35 -7.64 2.02 15.47
C ASN A 35 -7.49 3.41 16.11
N ALA A 36 -6.71 4.30 15.51
CA ALA A 36 -6.42 5.62 16.06
C ALA A 36 -7.65 6.54 16.02
N THR A 37 -8.40 6.47 14.93
CA THR A 37 -9.37 7.51 14.54
C THR A 37 -10.82 7.06 14.55
N PHE A 38 -11.09 5.76 14.38
CA PHE A 38 -12.47 5.25 14.23
C PHE A 38 -12.75 3.99 15.04
N SER A 39 -12.09 3.82 16.18
CA SER A 39 -12.34 2.73 17.14
C SER A 39 -12.31 1.33 16.51
N GLY A 40 -11.35 1.09 15.60
CA GLY A 40 -11.13 -0.20 14.96
C GLY A 40 -12.12 -0.53 13.84
N ARG A 41 -12.77 0.48 13.25
CA ARG A 41 -13.58 0.29 12.03
C ARG A 41 -12.69 -0.04 10.84
N GLU A 42 -13.14 -1.00 10.04
CA GLU A 42 -12.49 -1.37 8.78
C GLU A 42 -13.10 -0.59 7.62
N GLY A 43 -12.28 -0.21 6.65
CA GLY A 43 -12.71 0.51 5.47
C GLY A 43 -11.58 0.66 4.46
N THR A 44 -11.86 1.36 3.36
CA THR A 44 -10.89 1.58 2.29
C THR A 44 -10.52 3.05 2.20
N ARG A 45 -9.21 3.34 2.13
CA ARG A 45 -8.68 4.64 1.69
C ARG A 45 -8.23 4.52 0.24
N GLY A 46 -8.92 5.23 -0.64
CA GLY A 46 -8.68 5.17 -2.09
C GLY A 46 -8.14 6.47 -2.69
N ASN A 47 -8.17 6.53 -4.02
CA ASN A 47 -7.68 7.66 -4.84
C ASN A 47 -6.18 7.97 -4.66
N VAL A 48 -5.38 6.93 -4.39
CA VAL A 48 -3.93 7.06 -4.29
C VAL A 48 -3.28 6.51 -5.56
N LEU A 49 -2.46 7.31 -6.21
CA LEU A 49 -1.61 6.91 -7.32
C LEU A 49 -0.24 6.50 -6.78
N LEU A 50 0.13 5.23 -6.99
CA LEU A 50 1.45 4.72 -6.69
C LEU A 50 2.33 4.81 -7.94
N HIS A 51 3.39 5.63 -7.87
CA HIS A 51 4.31 5.82 -8.98
C HIS A 51 5.20 4.59 -9.20
N ALA A 52 5.57 4.33 -10.47
CA ALA A 52 6.42 3.21 -10.86
C ALA A 52 7.75 3.15 -10.09
N GLU A 53 8.33 4.31 -9.79
CA GLU A 53 9.58 4.40 -9.03
C GLU A 53 9.42 3.89 -7.60
N VAL A 54 8.35 4.30 -6.90
CA VAL A 54 8.05 3.78 -5.55
C VAL A 54 7.81 2.27 -5.60
N LEU A 55 7.11 1.79 -6.64
CA LEU A 55 6.89 0.37 -6.85
C LEU A 55 8.20 -0.40 -7.05
N ARG A 56 9.15 0.13 -7.83
CA ARG A 56 10.49 -0.47 -8.02
C ARG A 56 11.28 -0.51 -6.72
N GLN A 57 11.24 0.57 -5.94
CA GLN A 57 11.92 0.65 -4.63
C GLN A 57 11.34 -0.37 -3.64
N LEU A 58 10.02 -0.51 -3.58
CA LEU A 58 9.35 -1.54 -2.77
C LEU A 58 9.77 -2.96 -3.19
N ILE A 59 9.81 -3.25 -4.50
CA ILE A 59 10.25 -4.55 -5.02
C ILE A 59 11.69 -4.86 -4.59
N ALA A 60 12.57 -3.86 -4.62
CA ALA A 60 13.96 -4.03 -4.22
C ALA A 60 14.12 -4.17 -2.69
N GLY A 61 13.33 -3.43 -1.91
CA GLY A 61 13.50 -3.33 -0.45
C GLY A 61 12.74 -4.37 0.38
N LEU A 62 11.50 -4.73 -0.01
CA LEU A 62 10.65 -5.61 0.80
C LEU A 62 11.23 -7.00 1.08
N PRO A 63 12.00 -7.66 0.18
CA PRO A 63 12.65 -8.92 0.52
C PRO A 63 13.53 -8.81 1.79
N GLY A 64 14.30 -7.72 1.93
CA GLY A 64 15.12 -7.49 3.13
C GLY A 64 14.29 -7.20 4.38
N VAL A 65 13.12 -6.56 4.23
CA VAL A 65 12.18 -6.35 5.34
C VAL A 65 11.61 -7.68 5.83
N VAL A 66 11.28 -8.59 4.92
CA VAL A 66 10.75 -9.91 5.28
C VAL A 66 11.77 -10.71 6.08
N ASP A 67 13.05 -10.62 5.71
CA ASP A 67 14.12 -11.26 6.47
C ASP A 67 14.32 -10.57 7.84
N TRP A 68 14.28 -9.24 7.90
CA TRP A 68 14.32 -8.49 9.16
C TRP A 68 13.17 -8.85 10.11
N MET A 69 11.95 -9.02 9.60
CA MET A 69 10.82 -9.47 10.41
C MET A 69 11.03 -10.86 10.99
N ARG A 70 11.66 -11.78 10.26
CA ARG A 70 11.98 -13.12 10.78
C ARG A 70 13.04 -13.06 11.87
N GLU A 71 14.08 -12.25 11.68
CA GLU A 71 15.15 -12.07 12.66
C GLU A 71 14.63 -11.51 13.98
N GLU A 72 13.70 -10.55 13.93
CA GLU A 72 13.07 -9.94 15.10
C GLU A 72 11.89 -10.76 15.66
N GLY A 73 11.52 -11.88 15.02
CA GLY A 73 10.40 -12.72 15.44
C GLY A 73 9.00 -12.14 15.17
N GLY A 74 8.89 -11.17 14.25
CA GLY A 74 7.65 -10.57 13.77
C GLY A 74 6.98 -11.36 12.63
N ASP A 75 7.45 -12.56 12.31
CA ASP A 75 7.00 -13.40 11.17
C ASP A 75 5.74 -14.23 11.43
N ARG A 76 4.88 -13.77 12.36
CA ARG A 76 3.65 -14.45 12.76
C ARG A 76 2.50 -13.47 12.77
N ASP A 77 1.31 -13.93 12.40
CA ASP A 77 0.11 -13.11 12.48
C ASP A 77 -0.35 -13.01 13.95
N VAL A 78 -0.08 -11.87 14.57
CA VAL A 78 -0.52 -11.54 15.94
C VAL A 78 -1.71 -10.58 15.91
N LEU A 79 -1.79 -9.71 14.90
CA LEU A 79 -2.92 -8.78 14.73
C LEU A 79 -4.22 -9.55 14.42
N PRO A 80 -5.39 -9.02 14.84
CA PRO A 80 -6.67 -9.64 14.51
C PRO A 80 -6.88 -9.70 12.99
N ALA A 81 -7.37 -10.83 12.49
CA ALA A 81 -7.73 -10.97 11.07
C ALA A 81 -8.77 -9.93 10.64
N ALA A 82 -8.73 -9.51 9.37
CA ALA A 82 -9.75 -8.63 8.79
C ALA A 82 -11.14 -9.26 8.90
N LYS A 83 -12.18 -8.44 9.15
CA LYS A 83 -13.57 -8.91 9.20
C LYS A 83 -14.14 -9.16 7.80
N LEU A 84 -13.69 -8.36 6.84
CA LEU A 84 -14.07 -8.51 5.44
C LEU A 84 -12.93 -9.14 4.64
N PRO A 85 -13.25 -9.99 3.64
CA PRO A 85 -12.23 -10.55 2.77
C PRO A 85 -11.50 -9.43 2.05
N PHE A 86 -10.17 -9.54 2.03
CA PHE A 86 -9.34 -8.65 1.26
C PHE A 86 -9.58 -8.92 -0.24
N PRO A 87 -9.95 -7.91 -1.06
CA PRO A 87 -10.09 -8.11 -2.49
C PRO A 87 -8.76 -8.52 -3.10
N GLY A 88 -8.81 -9.34 -4.15
CA GLY A 88 -7.60 -9.78 -4.83
C GLY A 88 -6.72 -8.60 -5.26
N TRP A 89 -5.40 -8.81 -5.30
CA TRP A 89 -4.44 -7.75 -5.59
C TRP A 89 -4.74 -6.95 -6.88
N ASN A 90 -5.43 -7.52 -7.87
CA ASN A 90 -5.78 -6.88 -9.14
C ASN A 90 -7.23 -6.35 -9.20
N ALA A 91 -7.95 -6.39 -8.09
CA ALA A 91 -9.36 -5.97 -7.97
C ALA A 91 -9.49 -4.56 -7.37
N GLY A 92 -8.49 -3.69 -7.60
CA GLY A 92 -8.48 -2.33 -7.09
C GLY A 92 -9.36 -1.35 -7.91
N PRO A 93 -9.23 -0.05 -7.62
CA PRO A 93 -10.16 0.98 -8.07
C PRO A 93 -10.07 1.27 -9.59
N LYS A 94 -11.16 1.75 -10.15
CA LYS A 94 -11.23 2.20 -11.55
C LYS A 94 -10.87 3.67 -11.68
N TRP A 95 -10.08 4.01 -12.69
CA TRP A 95 -9.71 5.39 -12.95
C TRP A 95 -10.93 6.16 -13.45
N ASN A 96 -11.37 7.15 -12.67
CA ASN A 96 -12.44 8.05 -13.06
C ASN A 96 -12.09 9.52 -12.74
N PRO A 97 -11.46 10.22 -13.69
CA PRO A 97 -11.01 11.60 -13.48
C PRO A 97 -12.17 12.61 -13.43
N THR A 98 -13.40 12.21 -13.74
CA THR A 98 -14.57 13.10 -13.79
C THR A 98 -15.25 13.31 -12.44
N THR A 99 -14.89 12.55 -11.40
CA THR A 99 -15.61 12.53 -10.12
C THR A 99 -15.31 13.72 -9.21
N GLY A 100 -14.35 14.58 -9.55
CA GLY A 100 -13.92 15.69 -8.70
C GLY A 100 -13.31 15.25 -7.36
N ALA A 101 -13.09 13.94 -7.16
CA ALA A 101 -12.46 13.40 -5.97
C ALA A 101 -10.97 13.80 -5.94
N ALA A 102 -10.48 14.13 -4.75
CA ALA A 102 -9.07 14.43 -4.55
C ALA A 102 -8.21 13.20 -4.89
N ILE A 103 -7.22 13.40 -5.75
CA ILE A 103 -6.22 12.40 -6.12
C ILE A 103 -4.94 12.70 -5.34
N TYR A 104 -4.39 11.66 -4.73
CA TYR A 104 -3.14 11.72 -3.97
C TYR A 104 -2.07 10.93 -4.71
N VAL A 105 -0.89 11.51 -4.91
CA VAL A 105 0.27 10.82 -5.46
C VAL A 105 1.13 10.34 -4.29
N CYS A 106 1.29 9.03 -4.17
CA CYS A 106 2.17 8.41 -3.19
C CYS A 106 3.62 8.67 -3.58
N THR A 107 4.32 9.44 -2.75
CA THR A 107 5.72 9.82 -2.95
C THR A 107 6.68 8.95 -2.15
N CYS A 108 6.19 8.30 -1.09
CA CYS A 108 6.95 7.34 -0.32
C CYS A 108 6.01 6.22 0.18
N PHE A 109 6.45 4.98 0.03
CA PHE A 109 5.84 3.82 0.66
C PHE A 109 6.98 2.89 1.09
N GLY A 110 7.18 2.75 2.39
CA GLY A 110 8.31 1.97 2.92
C GLY A 110 8.10 1.49 4.34
N VAL A 111 9.18 1.02 4.96
CA VAL A 111 9.17 0.47 6.33
C VAL A 111 10.12 1.28 7.20
N ARG A 112 9.63 1.69 8.39
CA ARG A 112 10.39 2.46 9.36
C ARG A 112 10.94 1.62 10.51
N ALA A 113 10.19 0.61 10.94
CA ALA A 113 10.54 -0.26 12.05
C ALA A 113 9.81 -1.61 11.95
N ILE A 114 10.24 -2.60 12.74
CA ILE A 114 9.49 -3.82 13.00
C ILE A 114 8.89 -3.73 14.41
N ALA A 115 7.62 -4.12 14.53
CA ALA A 115 6.91 -4.19 15.79
C ALA A 115 6.59 -5.67 16.08
N PRO A 116 7.57 -6.46 16.58
CA PRO A 116 7.43 -7.90 16.71
C PRO A 116 6.32 -8.32 17.67
N GLU A 117 6.01 -7.49 18.67
CA GLU A 117 4.89 -7.71 19.59
C GLU A 117 3.51 -7.68 18.91
N PHE A 118 3.44 -7.10 17.69
CA PHE A 118 2.26 -7.12 16.84
C PHE A 118 2.44 -8.01 15.61
N GLY A 119 3.59 -8.67 15.43
CA GLY A 119 3.85 -9.47 14.23
C GLY A 119 3.73 -8.65 12.94
N ALA A 120 4.21 -7.39 12.97
CA ALA A 120 3.93 -6.40 11.94
C ALA A 120 5.15 -5.51 11.64
N ALA A 121 5.20 -5.04 10.39
CA ALA A 121 6.07 -3.94 10.00
C ALA A 121 5.35 -2.60 10.24
N VAL A 122 6.08 -1.58 10.69
CA VAL A 122 5.62 -0.19 10.75
C VAL A 122 5.85 0.44 9.39
N MET A 123 4.80 0.46 8.58
CA MET A 123 4.79 1.04 7.24
C MET A 123 4.63 2.55 7.30
N VAL A 124 5.35 3.27 6.45
CA VAL A 124 5.18 4.71 6.23
C VAL A 124 4.61 4.92 4.85
N ILE A 125 3.55 5.73 4.77
CA ILE A 125 2.99 6.18 3.50
C ILE A 125 3.00 7.71 3.50
N GLU A 126 3.65 8.28 2.49
CA GLU A 126 3.60 9.70 2.19
C GLU A 126 2.89 9.93 0.88
N ALA A 127 1.93 10.85 0.89
CA ALA A 127 1.19 11.21 -0.31
C ALA A 127 0.94 12.72 -0.39
N ASN A 128 0.99 13.23 -1.62
CA ASN A 128 0.78 14.64 -1.94
C ASN A 128 -0.45 14.77 -2.82
N ASN A 129 -1.30 15.77 -2.56
CA ASN A 129 -2.34 16.16 -3.50
C ASN A 129 -1.82 17.35 -4.33
N PRO A 130 -1.43 17.13 -5.61
CA PRO A 130 -0.84 18.19 -6.43
C PRO A 130 -1.80 19.37 -6.68
N LEU A 131 -3.12 19.16 -6.55
CA LEU A 131 -4.13 20.21 -6.73
C LEU A 131 -4.43 21.00 -5.46
N ALA A 132 -4.08 20.48 -4.27
CA ALA A 132 -4.36 21.13 -2.98
C ALA A 132 -3.16 21.91 -2.42
N GLY A 133 -2.07 22.06 -3.19
CA GLY A 133 -0.83 22.72 -2.76
C GLY A 133 0.21 21.74 -2.17
N PRO A 134 1.35 22.24 -1.67
CA PRO A 134 2.52 21.43 -1.28
C PRO A 134 2.35 20.65 0.04
N ASN A 135 1.12 20.34 0.45
CA ASN A 135 0.86 19.61 1.69
C ASN A 135 1.16 18.12 1.48
N THR A 136 2.22 17.65 2.16
CA THR A 136 2.54 16.23 2.27
C THR A 136 1.83 15.63 3.48
N TYR A 137 1.04 14.60 3.22
CA TYR A 137 0.42 13.78 4.26
C TYR A 137 1.31 12.57 4.51
N SER A 138 1.82 12.44 5.72
CA SER A 138 2.61 11.27 6.16
C SER A 138 1.86 10.57 7.29
N ALA A 139 1.78 9.24 7.21
CA ALA A 139 1.15 8.43 8.24
C ALA A 139 1.86 7.07 8.38
N ASP A 140 1.93 6.63 9.63
CA ASP A 140 2.47 5.32 10.02
C ASP A 140 1.32 4.33 10.22
N TYR A 141 1.52 3.10 9.73
CA TYR A 141 0.56 2.01 9.84
C TYR A 141 1.25 0.72 10.25
N LEU A 142 0.53 -0.17 10.92
CA LEU A 142 0.96 -1.55 11.08
C LEU A 142 0.53 -2.38 9.87
N MET A 143 1.44 -3.12 9.26
CA MET A 143 1.11 -4.14 8.27
C MET A 143 1.55 -5.50 8.80
N GLY A 144 0.58 -6.35 9.12
CA GLY A 144 0.82 -7.68 9.64
C GLY A 144 1.55 -8.57 8.63
N TRP A 145 2.22 -9.61 9.14
CA TRP A 145 3.03 -10.54 8.37
C TRP A 145 2.36 -11.06 7.09
N SER A 146 1.15 -11.63 7.19
CA SER A 146 0.45 -12.18 6.02
C SER A 146 0.12 -11.09 4.99
N ALA A 147 -0.33 -9.92 5.43
CA ALA A 147 -0.63 -8.79 4.55
C ALA A 147 0.64 -8.28 3.83
N LEU A 148 1.77 -8.20 4.53
CA LEU A 148 3.06 -7.80 3.96
C LEU A 148 3.52 -8.80 2.89
N ARG A 149 3.35 -10.09 3.14
CA ARG A 149 3.69 -11.15 2.19
C ARG A 149 2.85 -11.08 0.93
N GLU A 150 1.53 -10.96 1.06
CA GLU A 150 0.64 -10.81 -0.10
C GLU A 150 0.99 -9.56 -0.91
N PHE A 151 1.30 -8.46 -0.22
CA PHE A 151 1.74 -7.23 -0.85
C PHE A 151 3.03 -7.44 -1.65
N GLN A 152 4.08 -8.00 -1.04
CA GLN A 152 5.35 -8.32 -1.70
C GLN A 152 5.14 -9.20 -2.95
N GLU A 153 4.29 -10.23 -2.87
CA GLU A 153 4.01 -11.13 -3.97
C GLU A 153 3.22 -10.47 -5.13
N ALA A 154 2.49 -9.39 -4.84
CA ALA A 154 1.73 -8.65 -5.84
C ALA A 154 2.60 -7.68 -6.65
N LEU A 155 3.58 -6.99 -6.03
CA LEU A 155 4.30 -5.88 -6.66
C LEU A 155 4.93 -6.22 -8.03
N PRO A 156 5.63 -7.35 -8.22
CA PRO A 156 6.23 -7.67 -9.53
C PRO A 156 5.18 -7.93 -10.62
N LYS A 157 3.96 -8.35 -10.24
CA LYS A 157 2.84 -8.54 -11.18
C LYS A 157 2.28 -7.19 -11.62
N VAL A 158 2.18 -6.25 -10.68
CA VAL A 158 1.73 -4.87 -10.93
C VAL A 158 2.72 -4.11 -11.83
N LEU A 159 4.02 -4.20 -11.53
CA LEU A 159 5.05 -3.52 -12.34
C LEU A 159 5.02 -4.00 -13.80
N ARG A 160 4.96 -5.33 -14.01
CA ARG A 160 4.84 -5.90 -15.36
C ARG A 160 3.57 -5.45 -16.08
N ARG A 161 2.45 -5.31 -15.36
CA ARG A 161 1.20 -4.77 -15.94
C ARG A 161 1.40 -3.32 -16.38
N LEU A 162 1.98 -2.48 -15.53
CA LEU A 162 2.24 -1.08 -15.84
C LEU A 162 3.16 -0.90 -17.05
N GLU A 163 4.27 -1.65 -17.11
CA GLU A 163 5.22 -1.62 -18.23
C GLU A 163 4.57 -2.08 -19.54
N ARG A 164 3.73 -3.13 -19.48
CA ARG A 164 2.98 -3.61 -20.64
C ARG A 164 1.99 -2.56 -21.16
N ASP A 165 1.29 -1.90 -20.25
CA ASP A 165 0.24 -0.93 -20.61
C ASP A 165 0.86 0.41 -21.09
N ALA A 166 2.09 0.73 -20.68
CA ALA A 166 2.89 1.85 -21.19
C ALA A 166 3.57 1.59 -22.55
N THR A 167 3.71 0.33 -22.97
CA THR A 167 4.32 -0.01 -24.26
C THR A 167 3.28 0.17 -25.38
N PRO A 168 3.49 1.05 -26.37
CA PRO A 168 2.56 1.20 -27.49
C PRO A 168 2.46 -0.11 -28.26
N ARG A 169 1.27 -0.73 -28.27
CA ARG A 169 0.99 -1.88 -29.14
C ARG A 169 1.09 -1.41 -30.58
N ARG A 170 2.21 -1.70 -31.26
CA ARG A 170 2.28 -1.62 -32.72
C ARG A 170 1.21 -2.55 -33.27
N ARG A 171 0.09 -1.99 -33.74
CA ARG A 171 -0.88 -2.75 -34.52
C ARG A 171 -0.18 -3.15 -35.82
N PRO A 172 -0.11 -4.44 -36.18
CA PRO A 172 0.24 -4.78 -37.55
C PRO A 172 -0.85 -4.22 -38.45
N HIS A 173 -0.45 -3.38 -39.40
CA HIS A 173 -1.28 -2.94 -40.51
C HIS A 173 -1.52 -4.09 -41.48
#